data_AF-A0A7Y7DN57-F1
#
_entry.id   AF-A0A7Y7DN57-F1
#
_cell.length_a   1.000
_cell.length_b   1.000
_cell.length_c   1.000
_cell.angle_alpha   90.00
_cell.angle_beta   90.00
_cell.angle_gamma   90.00
#
_symmetry.space_group_name_H-M   'P 1'
#
loop_
_entity.id
_entity.type
_entity.pdbx_description
1 polymer ?
#
loop_
_entity_poly.entity_id
_entity_poly.type
_entity_poly.pdbx_seq_one_letter_code
_entity_poly.pdbx_strand_id
1 'polypeptide(L)'
;MTSARKKISSLGLALALGLTFAGPARAWQHDFERGVDLYRVSSGGVVLSLVCDPNKVYGDQSESAVMVQLGADDDFTGPVRLAFAGDSVIDTQMERGRIAKRVVPAETWATLLDGLRSSETLELTVDGSARTIETGEPQAFTCN
;
A
#
# COMPACT_ATOMS: atom_id res chain seq x y z
N MET A 1 80.39 -5.26 3.39
CA MET A 1 79.46 -4.81 2.32
C MET A 1 78.16 -5.60 2.48
N THR A 2 77.27 -5.24 3.41
CA THR A 2 76.09 -4.35 3.29
C THR A 2 75.16 -4.62 2.10
N SER A 3 73.86 -4.65 2.43
CA SER A 3 72.68 -4.34 1.58
C SER A 3 72.05 -5.53 0.82
N ALA A 4 70.73 -5.77 0.77
CA ALA A 4 69.57 -5.20 1.46
C ALA A 4 68.37 -6.16 1.26
N ARG A 5 67.49 -6.18 2.26
CA ARG A 5 66.18 -6.84 2.23
C ARG A 5 65.25 -6.19 1.21
N LYS A 6 64.47 -6.96 0.46
CA LYS A 6 63.21 -6.47 -0.13
C LYS A 6 62.05 -7.34 0.36
N LYS A 7 61.41 -6.86 1.43
CA LYS A 7 60.11 -7.37 1.90
C LYS A 7 59.09 -7.05 0.82
N ILE A 8 58.45 -8.07 0.25
CA ILE A 8 57.26 -7.87 -0.58
C ILE A 8 56.11 -7.72 0.41
N SER A 9 55.68 -6.46 0.58
CA SER A 9 54.55 -6.08 1.41
C SER A 9 53.27 -6.75 0.94
N SER A 10 52.56 -7.28 1.91
CA SER A 10 51.17 -7.74 1.86
C SER A 10 50.27 -6.66 1.25
N LEU A 11 49.67 -6.91 0.09
CA LEU A 11 48.50 -6.16 -0.37
C LEU A 11 47.29 -6.71 0.37
N GLY A 12 46.86 -6.01 1.41
CA GLY A 12 45.56 -6.23 2.05
C GLY A 12 44.45 -5.81 1.10
N LEU A 13 43.70 -6.79 0.58
CA LEU A 13 42.46 -6.54 -0.13
C LEU A 13 41.37 -6.24 0.91
N ALA A 14 41.17 -4.97 1.21
CA ALA A 14 40.05 -4.54 2.05
C ALA A 14 38.74 -4.68 1.24
N LEU A 15 38.00 -5.78 1.45
CA LEU A 15 36.60 -5.86 1.07
C LEU A 15 35.80 -4.91 1.97
N ALA A 16 35.51 -3.71 1.48
CA ALA A 16 34.46 -2.88 2.05
C ALA A 16 33.11 -3.49 1.66
N LEU A 17 32.52 -4.30 2.55
CA LEU A 17 31.11 -4.68 2.48
C LEU A 17 30.28 -3.39 2.61
N GLY A 18 29.76 -2.90 1.49
CA GLY A 18 28.73 -1.87 1.50
C GLY A 18 27.50 -2.42 2.20
N LEU A 19 27.24 -1.97 3.42
CA LEU A 19 25.94 -2.12 4.08
C LEU A 19 24.91 -1.35 3.24
N THR A 20 24.26 -2.02 2.31
CA THR A 20 23.01 -1.53 1.74
C THR A 20 22.00 -1.58 2.87
N PHE A 21 21.76 -0.43 3.51
CA PHE A 21 20.58 -0.27 4.36
C PHE A 21 19.36 -0.45 3.46
N ALA A 22 18.79 -1.66 3.46
CA ALA A 22 17.45 -1.88 2.97
C ALA A 22 16.54 -1.11 3.92
N GLY A 23 16.28 0.16 3.60
CA GLY A 23 15.23 0.91 4.26
C GLY A 23 13.91 0.16 4.10
N PRO A 24 12.96 0.31 5.03
CA PRO A 24 11.65 -0.29 4.89
C PRO A 24 11.03 0.06 3.53
N ALA A 25 10.60 -0.97 2.80
CA ALA A 25 9.97 -0.79 1.51
C ALA A 25 8.57 -0.20 1.72
N ARG A 26 8.41 1.11 1.45
CA ARG A 26 7.09 1.70 1.33
C ARG A 26 6.43 1.13 0.08
N ALA A 27 5.44 0.27 0.27
CA ALA A 27 4.76 -0.39 -0.85
C ALA A 27 3.74 0.55 -1.53
N TRP A 28 3.22 1.53 -0.79
CA TRP A 28 2.38 2.60 -1.34
C TRP A 28 3.21 3.60 -2.14
N GLN A 29 2.85 3.74 -3.41
CA GLN A 29 3.21 4.89 -4.25
C GLN A 29 2.20 6.01 -3.99
N HIS A 30 2.66 7.25 -3.90
CA HIS A 30 1.81 8.43 -3.73
C HIS A 30 1.98 9.35 -4.93
N ASP A 31 0.86 9.64 -5.59
CA ASP A 31 0.73 10.55 -6.71
C ASP A 31 -0.30 11.63 -6.40
N PHE A 32 -0.27 12.71 -7.17
CA PHE A 32 -1.29 13.76 -7.14
C PHE A 32 -1.84 13.95 -8.55
N GLU A 33 -3.11 13.61 -8.75
CA GLU A 33 -3.74 13.58 -10.06
C GLU A 33 -5.00 14.43 -10.05
N ARG A 34 -5.09 15.39 -10.99
CA ARG A 34 -6.29 16.19 -11.25
C ARG A 34 -6.89 16.86 -10.00
N GLY A 35 -6.07 17.15 -8.99
CA GLY A 35 -6.49 17.83 -7.76
C GLY A 35 -6.69 16.91 -6.55
N VAL A 36 -6.54 15.59 -6.70
CA VAL A 36 -6.73 14.61 -5.61
C VAL A 36 -5.45 13.84 -5.32
N ASP A 37 -5.29 13.41 -4.07
CA ASP A 37 -4.21 12.49 -3.70
C ASP A 37 -4.60 11.07 -4.10
N LEU A 38 -3.63 10.35 -4.63
CA LEU A 38 -3.78 8.97 -5.07
C LEU A 38 -2.67 8.13 -4.45
N TYR A 39 -3.05 7.13 -3.66
CA TYR A 39 -2.13 6.16 -3.09
C TYR A 39 -2.36 4.81 -3.75
N ARG A 40 -1.31 4.15 -4.24
CA ARG A 40 -1.41 2.87 -4.94
C ARG A 40 -0.42 1.84 -4.41
N VAL A 41 -0.89 0.62 -4.22
CA VAL A 41 -0.03 -0.55 -3.95
C VAL A 41 -0.43 -1.71 -4.86
N SER A 42 0.56 -2.50 -5.27
CA SER A 42 0.36 -3.69 -6.11
C SER A 42 0.92 -4.92 -5.39
N SER A 43 0.06 -5.86 -5.01
CA SER A 43 0.44 -7.10 -4.33
C SER A 43 -0.57 -8.20 -4.62
N GLY A 44 -0.12 -9.46 -4.67
CA GLY A 44 -1.02 -10.61 -4.80
C GLY A 44 -1.88 -10.62 -6.07
N GLY A 45 -1.44 -9.96 -7.14
CA GLY A 45 -2.22 -9.80 -8.38
C GLY A 45 -3.36 -8.77 -8.28
N VAL A 46 -3.35 -7.95 -7.23
CA VAL A 46 -4.31 -6.88 -6.97
C VAL A 46 -3.60 -5.54 -7.01
N VAL A 47 -4.20 -4.55 -7.66
CA VAL A 47 -3.84 -3.14 -7.48
C VAL A 47 -4.90 -2.50 -6.60
N LEU A 48 -4.48 -2.03 -5.43
CA LEU A 48 -5.30 -1.28 -4.50
C LEU A 48 -4.96 0.19 -4.65
N SER A 49 -5.95 1.03 -4.96
CA SER A 49 -5.80 2.48 -5.04
C SER A 49 -6.72 3.17 -4.04
N LEU A 50 -6.18 4.02 -3.18
CA LEU A 50 -6.94 4.90 -2.31
C LEU A 50 -6.92 6.31 -2.91
N VAL A 51 -8.08 6.81 -3.30
CA VAL A 51 -8.28 8.17 -3.82
C VAL A 51 -8.80 9.04 -2.69
N CYS A 52 -8.11 10.14 -2.39
CA CYS A 52 -8.50 11.10 -1.36
C CYS A 52 -8.77 12.47 -1.98
N ASP A 53 -10.00 12.97 -1.84
CA ASP A 53 -10.42 14.33 -2.19
C ASP A 53 -10.79 15.12 -0.91
N PRO A 54 -9.81 15.49 -0.07
CA PRO A 54 -10.09 16.29 1.13
C PRO A 54 -10.53 17.72 0.79
N ASN A 55 -10.18 18.20 -0.40
CA ASN A 55 -10.39 19.57 -0.86
C ASN A 55 -11.69 19.76 -1.65
N LYS A 56 -12.50 18.70 -1.79
CA LYS A 56 -13.82 18.75 -2.44
C LYS A 56 -13.74 19.19 -3.91
N VAL A 57 -12.69 18.76 -4.61
CA VAL A 57 -12.47 19.07 -6.03
C VAL A 57 -13.66 18.64 -6.90
N TYR A 58 -14.30 17.53 -6.55
CA TYR A 58 -15.37 16.93 -7.34
C TYR A 58 -16.77 16.96 -6.68
N GLY A 59 -16.98 17.77 -5.63
CA GLY A 59 -18.28 17.88 -4.99
C GLY A 59 -18.36 18.89 -3.85
N ASP A 60 -19.46 18.90 -3.11
CA ASP A 60 -19.67 19.85 -1.99
C ASP A 60 -19.08 19.34 -0.65
N GLN A 61 -18.66 18.08 -0.60
CA GLN A 61 -18.15 17.38 0.58
C GLN A 61 -16.81 16.72 0.25
N SER A 62 -16.01 16.40 1.27
CA SER A 62 -14.80 15.60 1.05
C SER A 62 -15.21 14.20 0.66
N GLU A 63 -14.53 13.64 -0.33
CA GLU A 63 -14.84 12.32 -0.85
C GLU A 63 -13.59 11.46 -0.90
N SER A 64 -13.80 10.16 -0.82
CA SER A 64 -12.71 9.19 -0.91
C SER A 64 -13.26 7.85 -1.38
N ALA A 65 -12.40 7.07 -2.01
CA ALA A 65 -12.76 5.74 -2.45
C ALA A 65 -11.56 4.82 -2.47
N VAL A 66 -11.81 3.55 -2.15
CA VAL A 66 -10.89 2.47 -2.46
C VAL A 66 -11.30 1.88 -3.80
N MET A 67 -10.33 1.80 -4.72
CA MET A 67 -10.46 1.08 -5.97
C MET A 67 -9.64 -0.20 -5.91
N VAL A 68 -10.22 -1.28 -6.38
CA VAL A 68 -9.64 -2.62 -6.40
C VAL A 68 -9.65 -3.10 -7.85
N GLN A 69 -8.47 -3.36 -8.39
CA GLN A 69 -8.30 -3.98 -9.69
C GLN A 69 -7.73 -5.38 -9.52
N LEU A 70 -8.43 -6.38 -10.05
CA LEU A 70 -8.09 -7.81 -9.98
C LEU A 70 -7.56 -8.27 -11.34
N GLY A 71 -6.24 -8.24 -11.51
CA GLY A 71 -5.64 -8.50 -12.83
C GLY A 71 -6.10 -7.47 -13.87
N ALA A 72 -6.81 -7.92 -14.91
CA ALA A 72 -7.37 -7.05 -15.95
C ALA A 72 -8.83 -6.63 -15.69
N ASP A 73 -9.46 -7.14 -14.63
CA ASP A 73 -10.84 -6.81 -14.26
C ASP A 73 -10.84 -5.69 -13.20
N ASP A 74 -11.44 -4.56 -13.54
CA ASP A 74 -11.63 -3.40 -12.66
C ASP A 74 -13.13 -3.06 -12.47
N ASP A 75 -14.06 -3.90 -12.95
CA ASP A 75 -15.49 -3.59 -12.98
C ASP A 75 -16.34 -4.53 -12.11
N PHE A 76 -15.70 -5.38 -11.31
CA PHE A 76 -16.41 -6.29 -10.38
C PHE A 76 -17.41 -5.54 -9.49
N THR A 77 -18.63 -6.07 -9.41
CA THR A 77 -19.68 -5.59 -8.51
C THR A 77 -20.20 -6.74 -7.66
N GLY A 78 -20.19 -6.58 -6.35
CA GLY A 78 -20.66 -7.61 -5.43
C GLY A 78 -20.03 -7.53 -4.03
N PRO A 79 -20.25 -8.54 -3.19
CA PRO A 79 -19.73 -8.58 -1.84
C PRO A 79 -18.20 -8.70 -1.82
N VAL A 80 -17.59 -7.97 -0.90
CA VAL A 80 -16.16 -8.01 -0.61
C VAL A 80 -15.94 -8.06 0.89
N ARG A 81 -14.95 -8.86 1.32
CA ARG A 81 -14.47 -8.89 2.70
C ARG A 81 -13.03 -8.38 2.75
N LEU A 82 -12.76 -7.45 3.66
CA LEU A 82 -11.41 -7.00 3.99
C LEU A 82 -11.12 -7.39 5.44
N ALA A 83 -10.03 -8.10 5.68
CA ALA A 83 -9.56 -8.43 7.02
C ALA A 83 -8.17 -7.86 7.24
N PHE A 84 -8.02 -7.05 8.28
CA PHE A 84 -6.75 -6.46 8.69
C PHE A 84 -6.13 -7.26 9.85
N ALA A 85 -4.82 -7.09 10.07
CA ALA A 85 -4.17 -7.67 11.24
C ALA A 85 -4.78 -7.08 12.53
N GLY A 86 -5.22 -7.92 13.47
CA GLY A 86 -5.86 -7.47 14.73
C GLY A 86 -7.39 -7.48 14.71
N ASP A 87 -8.00 -8.46 14.04
CA ASP A 87 -9.43 -8.82 14.07
C ASP A 87 -10.41 -7.81 13.46
N SER A 88 -9.94 -6.73 12.83
CA SER A 88 -10.81 -5.83 12.10
C SER A 88 -11.23 -6.45 10.77
N VAL A 89 -12.48 -6.91 10.70
CA VAL A 89 -13.10 -7.48 9.50
C VAL A 89 -14.21 -6.56 9.02
N ILE A 90 -14.19 -6.26 7.73
CA ILE A 90 -15.18 -5.43 7.05
C ILE A 90 -15.83 -6.25 5.96
N ASP A 91 -17.15 -6.38 6.05
CA ASP A 91 -18.00 -6.92 4.99
C ASP A 91 -18.75 -5.76 4.35
N THR A 92 -18.56 -5.55 3.04
CA THR A 92 -19.22 -4.46 2.32
C THR A 92 -19.51 -4.82 0.87
N GLN A 93 -20.13 -3.90 0.13
CA GLN A 93 -20.38 -4.02 -1.30
C GLN A 93 -19.36 -3.19 -2.07
N MET A 94 -18.79 -3.80 -3.10
CA MET A 94 -18.00 -3.13 -4.11
C MET A 94 -18.87 -2.89 -5.33
N GLU A 95 -18.82 -1.70 -5.91
CA GLU A 95 -19.51 -1.36 -7.15
C GLU A 95 -18.47 -0.93 -8.19
N ARG A 96 -18.39 -1.67 -9.30
CA ARG A 96 -17.47 -1.36 -10.41
C ARG A 96 -16.02 -1.17 -9.92
N GLY A 97 -15.54 -2.16 -9.15
CA GLY A 97 -14.21 -2.14 -8.53
C GLY A 97 -14.03 -1.11 -7.41
N ARG A 98 -15.10 -0.45 -6.93
CA ARG A 98 -14.99 0.66 -5.98
C ARG A 98 -15.78 0.46 -4.69
N ILE A 99 -15.14 0.79 -3.57
CA ILE A 99 -15.77 1.00 -2.26
C ILE A 99 -15.69 2.50 -1.98
N ALA A 100 -16.80 3.23 -2.17
CA ALA A 100 -16.81 4.68 -2.03
C ALA A 100 -17.34 5.11 -0.65
N LYS A 101 -16.67 6.09 -0.03
CA LYS A 101 -17.06 6.68 1.26
C LYS A 101 -18.54 7.07 1.30
N ARG A 102 -19.04 7.69 0.22
CA ARG A 102 -20.43 8.16 0.11
C ARG A 102 -21.49 7.07 0.23
N VAL A 103 -21.17 5.82 -0.13
CA VAL A 103 -22.16 4.74 -0.21
C VAL A 103 -22.06 3.73 0.93
N VAL A 104 -20.93 3.70 1.65
CA VAL A 104 -20.75 2.84 2.81
C VAL A 104 -21.10 3.58 4.11
N PRO A 105 -21.53 2.86 5.17
CA PRO A 105 -21.71 3.47 6.49
C PRO A 105 -20.43 4.16 6.98
N ALA A 106 -20.58 5.25 7.72
CA ALA A 106 -19.46 6.08 8.16
C ALA A 106 -18.48 5.30 9.07
N GLU A 107 -19.01 4.44 9.93
CA GLU A 107 -18.24 3.54 10.79
C GLU A 107 -17.45 2.51 9.97
N THR A 108 -18.04 1.95 8.91
CA THR A 108 -17.36 1.02 8.01
C THR A 108 -16.20 1.70 7.29
N TRP A 109 -16.40 2.93 6.82
CA TRP A 109 -15.34 3.72 6.21
C TRP A 109 -14.21 4.05 7.19
N ALA A 110 -14.56 4.44 8.43
CA ALA A 110 -13.58 4.72 9.48
C ALA A 110 -12.72 3.49 9.78
N THR A 111 -13.35 2.32 10.00
CA THR A 111 -12.63 1.06 10.23
C THR A 111 -11.73 0.69 9.05
N LEU A 112 -12.18 0.94 7.81
CA LEU A 112 -11.36 0.69 6.62
C LEU A 112 -10.09 1.56 6.63
N LEU A 113 -10.24 2.86 6.86
CA LEU A 113 -9.11 3.78 6.88
C LEU A 113 -8.16 3.48 8.05
N ASP A 114 -8.69 3.14 9.22
CA ASP A 114 -7.90 2.77 10.39
C ASP A 114 -7.11 1.48 10.13
N GLY A 115 -7.72 0.49 9.48
CA GLY A 115 -7.04 -0.74 9.05
C GLY A 115 -5.86 -0.44 8.10
N LEU A 116 -6.09 0.36 7.06
CA LEU A 116 -5.03 0.77 6.12
C LEU A 116 -3.91 1.58 6.79
N ARG A 117 -4.21 2.32 7.87
CA ARG A 117 -3.25 3.14 8.62
C ARG A 117 -2.50 2.39 9.72
N SER A 118 -2.91 1.16 10.03
CA SER A 118 -2.34 0.40 11.16
C SER A 118 -1.75 -0.95 10.73
N SER A 119 -2.05 -1.41 9.52
CA SER A 119 -1.64 -2.73 9.04
C SER A 119 -0.71 -2.66 7.83
N GLU A 120 0.29 -3.54 7.85
CA GLU A 120 1.20 -3.77 6.72
C GLU A 120 0.69 -4.84 5.74
N THR A 121 -0.40 -5.52 6.13
CA THR A 121 -1.06 -6.55 5.34
C THR A 121 -2.58 -6.45 5.50
N LEU A 122 -3.30 -6.87 4.47
CA LEU A 122 -4.73 -7.17 4.58
C LEU A 122 -5.08 -8.39 3.71
N GLU A 123 -6.09 -9.14 4.12
CA GLU A 123 -6.70 -10.18 3.30
C GLU A 123 -7.93 -9.61 2.60
N LEU A 124 -7.92 -9.67 1.27
CA LEU A 124 -9.04 -9.29 0.42
C LEU A 124 -9.71 -10.55 -0.10
N THR A 125 -10.99 -10.75 0.23
CA THR A 125 -11.82 -11.82 -0.34
C THR A 125 -12.84 -11.23 -1.30
N VAL A 126 -12.75 -11.62 -2.57
CA VAL A 126 -13.69 -11.26 -3.64
C VAL A 126 -14.13 -12.54 -4.34
N ASP A 127 -15.44 -12.71 -4.53
CA ASP A 127 -16.05 -13.91 -5.14
C ASP A 127 -15.53 -15.23 -4.52
N GLY A 128 -15.47 -15.27 -3.18
CA GLY A 128 -14.97 -16.41 -2.41
C GLY A 128 -13.45 -16.66 -2.51
N SER A 129 -12.72 -15.87 -3.29
CA SER A 129 -11.27 -16.01 -3.47
C SER A 129 -10.52 -15.00 -2.60
N ALA A 130 -9.80 -15.50 -1.60
CA ALA A 130 -8.96 -14.71 -0.70
C ALA A 130 -7.57 -14.44 -1.30
N ARG A 131 -7.05 -13.23 -1.10
CA ARG A 131 -5.71 -12.79 -1.51
C ARG A 131 -5.10 -11.93 -0.42
N THR A 132 -3.86 -12.23 -0.05
CA THR A 132 -3.06 -11.36 0.83
C THR A 132 -2.48 -10.20 0.02
N ILE A 133 -2.72 -8.98 0.50
CA ILE A 133 -2.17 -7.75 -0.05
C ILE A 133 -1.18 -7.21 0.96
N GLU A 134 0.09 -7.17 0.57
CA GLU A 134 1.16 -6.49 1.30
C GLU A 134 1.03 -4.99 1.03
N THR A 135 0.58 -4.23 2.04
CA THR A 135 0.45 -2.77 1.98
C THR A 135 1.74 -2.05 2.40
N GLY A 136 2.69 -2.78 3.01
CA GLY A 136 3.93 -2.22 3.54
C GLY A 136 3.68 -1.22 4.68
N GLU A 137 4.69 -0.41 5.01
CA GLU A 137 4.56 0.52 6.14
C GLU A 137 3.33 1.44 6.00
N PRO A 138 2.57 1.66 7.09
CA PRO A 138 1.44 2.56 7.08
C PRO A 138 1.81 3.98 6.63
N GLN A 139 0.91 4.59 5.85
CA GLN A 139 1.04 5.96 5.35
C GLN A 139 0.07 6.90 6.05
N ALA A 140 0.45 8.17 6.14
CA ALA A 140 -0.45 9.24 6.54
C ALA A 140 -1.33 9.66 5.35
N PHE A 141 -2.35 8.86 5.02
CA PHE A 141 -3.30 9.20 3.96
C PHE A 141 -4.07 10.49 4.27
N THR A 142 -4.28 11.33 3.26
CA THR A 142 -5.04 12.59 3.38
C THR A 142 -6.57 12.38 3.48
N CYS A 143 -7.05 11.16 3.28
CA CYS A 143 -8.47 10.78 3.40
C CYS A 143 -9.02 11.01 4.83
N ASN A 144 -10.32 11.27 4.93
CA ASN A 144 -11.04 11.38 6.21
C ASN A 144 -12.36 10.61 6.20
#